data_AF-A0A3D3BZ40-F1
#
_entry.id   AF-A0A3D3BZ40-F1
#
_cell.length_a   1.000
_cell.length_b   1.000
_cell.length_c   1.000
_cell.angle_alpha   90.00
_cell.angle_beta   90.00
_cell.angle_gamma   90.00
#
_symmetry.space_group_name_H-M   'P 1'
#
loop_
_entity.id
_entity.type
_entity.pdbx_description
1 polymer ?
#
loop_
_entity_poly.entity_id
_entity_poly.type
_entity_poly.pdbx_seq_one_letter_code
_entity_poly.pdbx_strand_id
1 'polypeptide(L)'
;EAMYMARDKDQNGDRIISKHTYELHFPSGQTPPAKYFWSLTVYDQEANLMLNDYDRYAISGNSEDLIYEDDGSLRILIGGKPPEGRTGNWLPAGESFTRVNLRVYGPEKAMIERTWKPPQLKRL
;
A
#
# COMPACT_ATOMS: atom_id res chain seq x y z
N GLU A 1 -2.77 18.24 8.52
CA GLU A 1 -3.95 17.56 7.96
C GLU A 1 -3.54 16.24 7.32
N ALA A 2 -4.42 15.23 7.34
CA ALA A 2 -4.20 13.94 6.69
C ALA A 2 -5.49 13.42 6.05
N MET A 3 -5.38 12.77 4.89
CA MET A 3 -6.47 12.08 4.21
C MET A 3 -6.27 10.57 4.26
N TYR A 4 -7.35 9.82 4.38
CA TYR A 4 -7.36 8.37 4.53
C TYR A 4 -8.18 7.73 3.43
N MET A 5 -7.64 6.70 2.80
CA MET A 5 -8.36 5.85 1.85
C MET A 5 -8.20 4.41 2.28
N ALA A 6 -9.33 3.72 2.43
CA ALA A 6 -9.38 2.32 2.76
C ALA A 6 -9.81 1.51 1.53
N ARG A 7 -9.24 0.32 1.40
CA ARG A 7 -9.62 -0.64 0.37
C ARG A 7 -9.72 -2.03 0.98
N ASP A 8 -10.86 -2.66 0.76
CA ASP A 8 -11.24 -4.00 1.25
C ASP A 8 -11.58 -4.97 0.11
N LYS A 9 -11.41 -4.51 -1.14
CA LYS A 9 -11.65 -5.25 -2.38
C LYS A 9 -10.51 -5.09 -3.37
N ASP A 10 -10.29 -6.13 -4.16
CA ASP A 10 -9.31 -6.15 -5.23
C ASP A 10 -9.86 -5.65 -6.58
N GLN A 11 -9.09 -5.80 -7.66
CA GLN A 11 -9.42 -5.34 -9.01
C GLN A 11 -10.67 -6.00 -9.61
N ASN A 12 -11.06 -7.18 -9.12
CA ASN A 12 -12.24 -7.92 -9.57
C ASN A 12 -13.48 -7.61 -8.72
N GLY A 13 -13.34 -6.82 -7.65
CA GLY A 13 -14.41 -6.51 -6.70
C GLY A 13 -14.59 -7.54 -5.59
N ASP A 14 -13.71 -8.54 -5.53
CA ASP A 14 -13.69 -9.57 -4.50
C ASP A 14 -13.08 -9.04 -3.21
N ARG A 15 -13.46 -9.63 -2.07
CA ARG A 15 -12.87 -9.31 -0.77
C ARG A 15 -11.39 -9.69 -0.72
N ILE A 16 -10.60 -8.80 -0.14
CA ILE A 16 -9.19 -9.06 0.18
C ILE A 16 -9.11 -10.08 1.33
N ILE A 17 -8.26 -11.09 1.17
CA ILE A 17 -7.97 -12.10 2.19
C ILE A 17 -6.48 -12.44 2.22
N SER A 18 -5.99 -12.86 3.39
CA SER A 18 -4.60 -13.25 3.64
C SER A 18 -4.03 -14.37 2.77
N LYS A 19 -4.89 -15.18 2.15
CA LYS A 19 -4.48 -16.30 1.29
C LYS A 19 -3.88 -15.86 -0.04
N HIS A 20 -4.04 -14.60 -0.43
CA HIS A 20 -3.55 -14.07 -1.69
C HIS A 20 -2.44 -13.05 -1.48
N THR A 21 -1.60 -12.91 -2.49
CA THR A 21 -0.65 -11.79 -2.58
C THR A 21 -1.27 -10.72 -3.46
N TYR A 22 -1.06 -9.46 -3.11
CA TYR A 22 -1.58 -8.34 -3.86
C TYR A 22 -0.48 -7.37 -4.25
N GLU A 23 -0.70 -6.64 -5.34
CA GLU A 23 0.21 -5.62 -5.86
C GLU A 23 -0.54 -4.28 -5.96
N LEU A 24 0.08 -3.22 -5.45
CA LEU A 24 -0.23 -1.85 -5.84
C LEU A 24 0.86 -1.34 -6.76
N HIS A 25 0.48 -0.96 -7.98
CA HIS A 25 1.39 -0.37 -8.95
C HIS A 25 1.06 1.11 -9.13
N PHE A 26 1.96 1.99 -8.69
CA PHE A 26 1.91 3.42 -8.95
C PHE A 26 2.75 3.71 -10.19
N PRO A 27 2.15 4.22 -11.28
CA PRO A 27 2.92 4.69 -12.42
C PRO A 27 3.94 5.76 -12.04
N SER A 28 4.94 5.96 -12.91
CA SER A 28 5.97 6.98 -12.73
C SER A 28 5.37 8.36 -12.42
N GLY A 29 5.82 8.96 -11.31
CA GLY A 29 5.31 10.25 -10.82
C GLY A 29 3.87 10.24 -10.29
N GLN A 30 3.23 9.08 -10.13
CA GLN A 30 1.83 8.95 -9.68
C GLN A 30 1.67 8.32 -8.29
N THR A 31 2.73 8.33 -7.47
CA THR A 31 2.59 8.08 -6.04
C THR A 31 1.61 9.09 -5.40
N PRO A 32 1.02 8.79 -4.23
CA PRO A 32 0.07 9.67 -3.57
C PRO A 32 0.59 11.11 -3.42
N PRO A 33 -0.13 12.15 -3.92
CA PRO A 33 0.28 13.55 -3.83
C PRO A 33 0.28 14.02 -2.37
N ALA A 34 1.48 14.11 -1.79
CA ALA A 34 1.70 14.40 -0.38
C ALA A 34 2.80 15.43 -0.21
N LYS A 35 2.53 16.49 0.55
CA LYS A 35 3.52 17.49 0.95
C LYS A 35 4.58 16.90 1.89
N TYR A 36 4.18 15.97 2.77
CA TYR A 36 5.09 15.40 3.76
C TYR A 36 5.47 13.97 3.40
N PHE A 37 4.51 13.05 3.44
CA PHE A 37 4.69 11.65 3.06
C PHE A 37 3.33 10.95 2.95
N TRP A 38 3.33 9.74 2.45
CA TRP A 38 2.20 8.82 2.49
C TRP A 38 2.61 7.50 3.14
N SER A 39 1.66 6.73 3.63
CA SER A 39 1.92 5.39 4.14
C SER A 39 0.83 4.39 3.79
N LEU A 40 1.23 3.13 3.63
CA LEU A 40 0.34 1.99 3.48
C LEU A 40 0.43 1.11 4.72
N THR A 41 -0.72 0.68 5.24
CA THR A 41 -0.81 -0.21 6.39
C THR A 41 -1.91 -1.23 6.17
N VAL A 42 -1.70 -2.47 6.59
CA VAL A 42 -2.72 -3.52 6.56
C VAL A 42 -3.37 -3.71 7.92
N TYR A 43 -4.65 -4.06 7.87
CA TYR A 43 -5.49 -4.27 9.04
C TYR A 43 -6.37 -5.50 8.86
N ASP A 44 -6.74 -6.14 9.97
CA ASP A 44 -7.83 -7.11 10.02
C ASP A 44 -9.21 -6.42 9.95
N GLN A 45 -10.27 -7.20 10.15
CA GLN A 45 -11.65 -6.72 10.14
C GLN A 45 -11.99 -5.81 11.33
N GLU A 46 -11.28 -5.97 12.45
CA GLU A 46 -11.47 -5.20 13.69
C GLU A 46 -10.61 -3.93 13.74
N ALA A 47 -9.87 -3.65 12.66
CA ALA A 47 -8.93 -2.53 12.55
C ALA A 47 -7.66 -2.67 13.42
N ASN A 48 -7.27 -3.88 13.79
CA ASN A 48 -6.00 -4.15 14.46
C ASN A 48 -4.85 -4.23 13.44
N LEU A 49 -3.66 -3.81 13.88
CA LEU A 49 -2.43 -4.02 13.12
C LEU A 49 -2.10 -5.51 13.04
N MET A 50 -1.59 -5.93 11.88
CA MET A 50 -1.22 -7.32 11.65
C MET A 50 0.18 -7.61 12.19
N LEU A 51 0.26 -8.36 13.30
CA LEU A 51 1.50 -8.95 13.79
C LEU A 51 2.16 -9.82 12.70
N ASN A 52 3.48 -9.70 12.57
CA ASN A 52 4.29 -10.47 11.63
C ASN A 52 5.74 -10.57 12.10
N ASP A 53 6.44 -11.62 11.66
CA ASP A 53 7.81 -11.94 12.09
C ASP A 53 8.87 -10.93 11.61
N TYR A 54 8.49 -9.96 10.77
CA TYR A 54 9.41 -8.98 10.16
C TYR A 54 9.37 -7.62 10.84
N ASP A 55 8.54 -7.46 11.89
CA ASP A 55 8.32 -6.20 12.60
C ASP A 55 8.02 -5.01 11.66
N ARG A 56 7.36 -5.30 10.52
CA ARG A 56 7.04 -4.33 9.48
C ARG A 56 5.53 -4.20 9.35
N TYR A 57 5.00 -3.04 9.72
CA TYR A 57 3.56 -2.78 9.73
C TYR A 57 3.13 -1.73 8.71
N ALA A 58 4.08 -1.01 8.11
CA ALA A 58 3.78 -0.01 7.11
C ALA A 58 4.88 0.09 6.06
N ILE A 59 4.48 0.53 4.87
CA ILE A 59 5.38 1.13 3.88
C ILE A 59 5.19 2.64 3.95
N SER A 60 6.27 3.40 4.02
CA SER A 60 6.24 4.85 3.98
C SER A 60 6.85 5.36 2.67
N GLY A 61 6.25 6.38 2.07
CA GLY A 61 6.72 6.99 0.82
C GLY A 61 8.08 7.69 0.91
N ASN A 62 8.61 7.86 2.13
CA ASN A 62 9.92 8.42 2.40
C ASN A 62 10.91 7.37 2.96
N SER A 63 10.56 6.08 2.95
CA SER A 63 11.49 5.04 3.38
C SER A 63 12.67 4.96 2.41
N GLU A 64 13.89 4.89 2.95
CA GLU A 64 15.14 4.83 2.18
C GLU A 64 15.31 3.52 1.40
N ASP A 65 14.57 2.47 1.79
CA ASP A 65 14.60 1.15 1.16
C ASP A 65 13.55 0.97 0.05
N LEU A 66 12.81 2.03 -0.33
CA LEU A 66 11.91 1.97 -1.49
C LEU A 66 12.70 1.81 -2.80
N ILE A 67 12.33 0.80 -3.57
CA ILE A 67 12.98 0.48 -4.85
C ILE A 67 12.02 0.85 -5.98
N TYR A 68 12.37 1.88 -6.75
CA TYR A 68 11.62 2.23 -7.96
C TYR A 68 12.09 1.35 -9.12
N GLU A 69 11.17 1.04 -10.03
CA GLU A 69 11.51 0.36 -11.28
C GLU A 69 12.24 1.33 -12.23
N ASP A 70 12.88 0.82 -13.28
CA ASP A 70 13.67 1.63 -14.24
C ASP A 70 12.85 2.73 -14.94
N ASP A 71 11.52 2.55 -15.06
CA ASP A 71 10.60 3.55 -15.62
C ASP A 71 10.16 4.62 -14.60
N GLY A 72 10.64 4.52 -13.36
CA GLY A 72 10.26 5.39 -12.24
C GLY A 72 8.93 5.02 -11.57
N SER A 73 8.30 3.90 -11.96
CA SER A 73 7.13 3.37 -11.28
C SER A 73 7.50 2.75 -9.93
N LEU A 74 6.50 2.59 -9.07
CA LEU A 74 6.63 1.94 -7.77
C LEU A 74 5.63 0.79 -7.66
N ARG A 75 6.14 -0.41 -7.40
CA ARG A 75 5.32 -1.61 -7.16
C ARG A 75 5.46 -2.05 -5.73
N ILE A 76 4.35 -2.19 -5.02
CA ILE A 76 4.31 -2.62 -3.62
C ILE A 76 3.56 -3.94 -3.53
N LEU A 77 4.21 -4.95 -2.97
CA LEU A 77 3.64 -6.26 -2.69
C LEU A 77 3.03 -6.27 -1.29
N ILE A 78 1.85 -6.86 -1.14
CA ILE A 78 1.12 -6.96 0.12
C ILE A 78 0.76 -8.42 0.36
N GLY A 79 1.16 -8.94 1.52
CA GLY A 79 0.98 -10.34 1.89
C GLY A 79 1.96 -11.27 1.19
N GLY A 80 1.65 -12.57 1.19
CA GLY A 80 2.51 -13.59 0.62
C GLY A 80 3.83 -13.78 1.38
N LYS A 81 4.76 -14.50 0.75
CA LYS A 81 6.12 -14.69 1.26
C LYS A 81 6.99 -13.48 0.91
N PRO A 82 8.07 -13.21 1.67
CA PRO A 82 9.03 -12.18 1.31
C PRO A 82 9.52 -12.37 -0.13
N PRO A 83 9.52 -11.32 -0.97
CA PRO A 83 10.11 -11.41 -2.29
C PRO A 83 11.65 -11.43 -2.18
N GLU A 84 12.30 -12.15 -3.09
CA GLU A 84 13.76 -12.11 -3.21
C GLU A 84 14.20 -10.71 -3.66
N GLY A 85 15.10 -10.08 -2.90
CA GLY A 85 15.75 -8.81 -3.26
C GLY A 85 14.86 -7.55 -3.27
N ARG A 86 13.54 -7.65 -3.12
CA ARG A 86 12.59 -6.50 -3.13
C ARG A 86 11.82 -6.33 -1.82
N THR A 87 12.44 -6.64 -0.69
CA THR A 87 11.80 -6.56 0.63
C THR A 87 11.40 -5.14 1.02
N GLY A 88 12.09 -4.12 0.48
CA GLY A 88 11.76 -2.72 0.73
C GLY A 88 10.37 -2.31 0.25
N ASN A 89 9.89 -2.92 -0.82
CA ASN A 89 8.55 -2.69 -1.36
C ASN A 89 7.53 -3.75 -0.94
N TRP A 90 7.81 -4.51 0.11
CA TRP A 90 6.94 -5.58 0.56
C TRP A 90 6.36 -5.25 1.93
N LEU A 91 5.03 -5.35 2.02
CA LEU A 91 4.26 -5.19 3.23
C LEU A 91 3.74 -6.57 3.68
N PRO A 92 4.31 -7.15 4.74
CA PRO A 92 3.77 -8.36 5.32
C PRO A 92 2.32 -8.14 5.72
N ALA A 93 1.48 -9.11 5.41
CA ALA A 93 0.09 -9.09 5.76
C ALA A 93 -0.21 -10.41 6.45
N GLY A 94 -0.28 -10.39 7.78
CA GLY A 94 -0.47 -11.58 8.60
C GLY A 94 -1.74 -12.36 8.24
N GLU A 95 -2.02 -13.44 8.98
CA GLU A 95 -2.97 -14.48 8.57
C GLU A 95 -4.44 -14.05 8.42
N SER A 96 -4.81 -12.83 8.83
CA SER A 96 -6.22 -12.38 8.83
C SER A 96 -6.42 -10.95 8.30
N PHE A 97 -5.47 -10.40 7.53
CA PHE A 97 -5.67 -9.06 6.98
C PHE A 97 -6.82 -9.05 5.96
N THR A 98 -7.59 -7.96 5.98
CA THR A 98 -8.75 -7.77 5.08
C THR A 98 -8.84 -6.37 4.51
N ARG A 99 -7.97 -5.46 4.93
CA ARG A 99 -8.00 -4.05 4.53
C ARG A 99 -6.61 -3.49 4.37
N VAL A 100 -6.43 -2.69 3.32
CA VAL A 100 -5.26 -1.86 3.09
C VAL A 100 -5.67 -0.40 3.23
N ASN A 101 -4.97 0.34 4.06
CA ASN A 101 -5.20 1.75 4.31
C ASN A 101 -4.04 2.58 3.77
N LEU A 102 -4.35 3.51 2.87
CA LEU A 102 -3.46 4.57 2.42
C LEU A 102 -3.72 5.84 3.23
N ARG A 103 -2.68 6.36 3.87
CA ARG A 103 -2.68 7.64 4.58
C ARG A 103 -1.82 8.64 3.83
N VAL A 104 -2.32 9.86 3.64
CA VAL A 104 -1.61 10.93 2.94
C VAL A 104 -1.49 12.12 3.87
N TYR A 105 -0.25 12.49 4.23
CA TYR A 105 0.05 13.54 5.18
C TYR A 105 0.40 14.83 4.43
N GLY A 106 -0.40 15.87 4.66
CA GLY A 106 -0.36 17.09 3.85
C GLY A 106 -0.81 16.84 2.40
N PRO A 107 -2.05 16.35 2.18
CA PRO A 107 -2.53 16.06 0.83
C PRO A 107 -2.44 17.30 -0.07
N GLU A 108 -1.91 17.13 -1.28
CA GLU A 108 -1.83 18.23 -2.24
C GLU A 108 -3.16 18.43 -2.98
N LYS A 109 -3.23 19.49 -3.80
CA LYS A 109 -4.44 19.89 -4.53
C LYS A 109 -5.10 18.73 -5.29
N ALA A 110 -4.31 17.88 -5.96
CA ALA A 110 -4.84 16.75 -6.73
C ALA A 110 -5.55 15.69 -5.86
N MET A 111 -5.11 15.51 -4.61
CA MET A 111 -5.79 14.66 -3.62
C MET A 111 -7.10 15.30 -3.15
N ILE A 112 -7.06 16.58 -2.79
CA ILE A 112 -8.20 17.35 -2.25
C ILE A 112 -9.32 17.44 -3.28
N GLU A 113 -8.97 17.77 -4.53
CA GLU A 113 -9.90 17.89 -5.65
C GLU A 113 -10.29 16.53 -6.26
N ARG A 114 -9.74 15.42 -5.73
CA ARG A 114 -10.01 14.04 -6.18
C ARG A 114 -9.70 13.80 -7.66
N THR A 115 -8.77 14.56 -8.23
CA THR A 115 -8.29 14.39 -9.60
C THR A 115 -7.23 13.30 -9.69
N TRP A 116 -6.45 13.10 -8.63
CA TRP A 116 -5.65 11.88 -8.46
C TRP A 116 -6.54 10.70 -8.07
N LYS A 117 -6.31 9.54 -8.68
CA LYS A 117 -7.02 8.29 -8.39
C LYS A 117 -6.03 7.23 -7.89
N PRO A 118 -6.31 6.56 -6.76
CA PRO A 118 -5.45 5.48 -6.30
C PRO A 118 -5.51 4.30 -7.29
N PRO A 119 -4.38 3.61 -7.54
CA PRO A 119 -4.37 2.42 -8.38
C PRO A 119 -5.25 1.33 -7.78
N GLN A 120 -5.70 0.41 -8.64
CA GLN A 120 -6.40 -0.79 -8.19
C GLN A 120 -5.43 -1.71 -7.43
N LEU A 121 -5.95 -2.39 -6.40
CA LEU A 121 -5.20 -3.46 -5.74
C LEU A 121 -5.36 -4.72 -6.58
N LYS A 122 -4.27 -5.17 -7.18
CA LYS A 122 -4.28 -6.32 -8.08
C LYS A 122 -3.95 -7.59 -7.29
N ARG A 123 -4.87 -8.56 -7.27
CA ARG A 123 -4.56 -9.94 -6.85
C ARG A 123 -3.59 -10.57 -7.84
N LEU A 124 -2.50 -11.15 -7.34
CA LEU A 124 -1.50 -11.91 -8.09
C LEU A 124 -1.86 -13.39 -8.18
#